data_AF-A0A251L3D1-F1
#
_entry.id   AF-A0A251L3D1-F1
#
_cell.length_a   1.000
_cell.length_b   1.000
_cell.length_c   1.000
_cell.angle_alpha   90.00
_cell.angle_beta   90.00
_cell.angle_gamma   90.00
#
_symmetry.space_group_name_H-M   'P 1'
#
loop_
_entity.id
_entity.type
_entity.pdbx_description
1 polymer ?
#
loop_
_entity_poly.entity_id
_entity_poly.type
_entity_poly.pdbx_seq_one_letter_code
_entity_poly.pdbx_strand_id
1 'polypeptide(L)'
;MEERRARSLMVIFVVLGMAVGQSAASFGGCYKSCFLKCIITPPGNSPISCGVKCLKDCIIPSSLTTSTAKEQTHYFCNFGCASSLCTNFSTKQDPGEENVAKCVDSCSTRCSKNFSP
;
A
#
# COMPACT_ATOMS: atom_id res chain seq x y z
N MET A 1 -6.29 -14.94 40.62
CA MET A 1 -6.31 -13.49 40.29
C MET A 1 -5.16 -13.11 39.35
N GLU A 2 -3.98 -13.73 39.47
CA GLU A 2 -2.83 -13.50 38.58
C GLU A 2 -3.01 -14.07 37.17
N GLU A 3 -3.56 -15.28 37.02
CA GLU A 3 -3.86 -15.92 35.73
C GLU A 3 -4.75 -15.06 34.80
N ARG A 4 -5.77 -14.41 35.37
CA ARG A 4 -6.69 -13.53 34.61
C ARG A 4 -6.00 -12.22 34.22
N ARG A 5 -5.13 -11.68 35.07
CA ARG A 5 -4.30 -10.51 34.77
C ARG A 5 -3.28 -10.82 33.68
N ALA A 6 -2.60 -11.97 33.76
CA ALA A 6 -1.64 -12.41 32.75
C ALA A 6 -2.31 -12.62 31.38
N ARG A 7 -3.49 -13.24 31.33
CA ARG A 7 -4.29 -13.38 30.11
C ARG A 7 -4.74 -12.04 29.55
N SER A 8 -5.22 -11.13 30.40
CA SER A 8 -5.63 -9.78 29.97
C SER A 8 -4.46 -8.97 29.42
N LEU A 9 -3.29 -9.07 30.04
CA LEU A 9 -2.06 -8.43 29.56
C LEU A 9 -1.61 -9.05 28.23
N MET A 10 -1.59 -10.38 28.10
CA MET A 10 -1.30 -11.08 26.85
C MET A 10 -2.22 -10.64 25.70
N VAL A 11 -3.53 -10.52 25.95
CA VAL A 11 -4.48 -10.04 24.93
C VAL A 11 -4.21 -8.57 24.57
N ILE A 12 -3.89 -7.71 25.53
CA ILE A 12 -3.51 -6.31 25.27
C ILE A 12 -2.21 -6.24 24.44
N PHE A 13 -1.19 -7.04 24.76
CA PHE A 13 0.05 -7.11 23.98
C PHE A 13 -0.17 -7.64 22.56
N VAL A 14 -1.07 -8.61 22.36
CA VAL A 14 -1.42 -9.12 21.03
C VAL A 14 -2.19 -8.09 20.21
N VAL A 15 -3.15 -7.37 20.81
CA VAL A 15 -3.92 -6.32 20.12
C VAL A 15 -3.04 -5.10 19.77
N LEU A 16 -2.13 -4.68 20.67
CA LEU A 16 -1.14 -3.64 20.37
C LEU A 16 -0.10 -4.11 19.33
N GLY A 17 0.27 -5.40 19.35
CA GLY A 17 1.18 -6.00 18.36
C GLY A 17 0.60 -6.03 16.93
N MET A 18 -0.73 -6.16 16.79
CA MET A 18 -1.41 -6.04 15.49
C MET A 18 -1.53 -4.59 15.01
N ALA A 19 -1.56 -3.60 15.92
CA ALA A 19 -1.58 -2.18 15.55
C ALA A 19 -0.21 -1.64 15.10
N VAL A 20 0.89 -2.28 15.51
CA VAL A 20 2.27 -1.91 15.12
C VAL A 20 2.66 -2.41 13.71
N GLY A 21 1.81 -3.21 13.06
CA GLY A 21 1.98 -3.61 11.66
C GLY A 21 1.67 -2.51 10.65
N GLN A 22 1.13 -1.36 11.09
CA GLN A 22 0.92 -0.18 10.27
C GLN A 22 2.19 0.69 10.14
N SER A 23 3.34 0.15 10.59
CA SER A 23 4.65 0.74 10.31
C SER A 23 4.80 0.93 8.81
N ALA A 24 5.27 2.11 8.45
CA ALA A 24 5.74 2.46 7.12
C ALA A 24 6.79 1.45 6.61
N ALA A 25 6.35 0.28 6.15
CA ALA A 25 7.05 -0.39 5.08
C ALA A 25 7.13 0.67 3.98
N SER A 26 8.35 0.96 3.49
CA SER A 26 8.51 1.76 2.29
C SER A 26 7.53 1.26 1.23
N PHE A 27 7.00 2.15 0.38
CA PHE A 27 5.99 1.78 -0.62
C PHE A 27 6.36 0.47 -1.36
N GLY A 28 7.64 0.26 -1.70
CA GLY A 28 8.13 -0.97 -2.31
C GLY A 28 7.90 -2.24 -1.48
N GLY A 29 8.09 -2.18 -0.15
CA GLY A 29 7.78 -3.29 0.76
C GLY A 29 6.30 -3.61 0.83
N CYS A 30 5.44 -2.59 0.90
CA CYS A 30 3.98 -2.77 0.84
C CYS A 30 3.58 -3.43 -0.47
N TYR A 31 4.04 -2.86 -1.59
CA TYR A 31 3.69 -3.31 -2.93
C TYR A 31 4.13 -4.76 -3.18
N LYS A 32 5.38 -5.09 -2.86
CA LYS A 32 5.94 -6.44 -2.99
C LYS A 32 5.11 -7.48 -2.24
N SER A 33 4.83 -7.20 -0.96
CA SER A 33 4.06 -8.11 -0.10
C SER A 33 2.64 -8.32 -0.61
N CYS A 34 1.96 -7.23 -1.01
CA CYS A 34 0.62 -7.32 -1.59
C CYS A 34 0.63 -8.10 -2.91
N PHE A 35 1.58 -7.79 -3.81
CA PHE A 35 1.62 -8.35 -5.15
C PHE A 35 1.87 -9.85 -5.14
N LEU A 36 2.84 -10.32 -4.35
CA LEU A 36 3.11 -11.74 -4.17
C LEU A 36 1.90 -12.48 -3.62
N LYS A 37 1.23 -11.92 -2.59
CA LYS A 37 -0.02 -12.51 -2.07
C LYS A 37 -1.10 -12.60 -3.14
N CYS A 38 -1.27 -11.56 -3.95
CA CYS A 38 -2.27 -11.53 -5.00
C CYS A 38 -2.01 -12.54 -6.12
N ILE A 39 -0.77 -12.70 -6.57
CA ILE A 39 -0.42 -13.65 -7.64
C ILE A 39 -0.49 -15.09 -7.17
N ILE A 40 -0.11 -15.35 -5.91
CA ILE A 40 -0.06 -16.71 -5.35
C ILE A 40 -1.45 -17.17 -4.87
N THR A 41 -2.29 -16.26 -4.36
CA THR A 41 -3.57 -16.63 -3.74
C THR A 41 -4.69 -15.61 -4.02
N PRO A 42 -5.73 -15.97 -4.78
CA PRO A 42 -5.89 -17.21 -5.56
C PRO A 42 -4.96 -17.26 -6.79
N PRO A 43 -4.55 -18.46 -7.24
CA PRO A 43 -3.74 -18.59 -8.45
C PRO A 43 -4.53 -18.14 -9.69
N GLY A 44 -3.82 -17.61 -10.69
CA GLY A 44 -4.40 -17.22 -11.99
C GLY A 44 -4.72 -15.73 -12.14
N ASN A 45 -4.48 -14.92 -11.12
CA ASN A 45 -4.58 -13.46 -11.25
C ASN A 45 -3.55 -12.92 -12.26
N SER A 46 -3.94 -11.89 -13.02
CA SER A 46 -3.02 -11.22 -13.94
C SER A 46 -2.08 -10.27 -13.17
N PRO A 47 -0.81 -10.14 -13.60
CA PRO A 47 0.13 -9.16 -13.04
C PRO A 47 -0.45 -7.75 -12.98
N ILE A 48 -1.12 -7.32 -14.05
CA ILE A 48 -1.74 -6.00 -14.13
C ILE A 48 -2.82 -5.82 -13.06
N SER A 49 -3.73 -6.79 -12.92
CA SER A 49 -4.80 -6.73 -11.91
C SER A 49 -4.24 -6.67 -10.49
N CYS A 50 -3.25 -7.51 -10.19
CA CYS A 50 -2.56 -7.48 -8.91
C CYS A 50 -1.82 -6.16 -8.67
N GLY A 51 -1.14 -5.63 -9.70
CA GLY A 51 -0.46 -4.35 -9.63
C GLY A 51 -1.43 -3.21 -9.31
N VAL A 52 -2.54 -3.10 -10.02
CA VAL A 52 -3.56 -2.07 -9.75
C VAL A 52 -4.12 -2.22 -8.33
N LYS A 53 -4.47 -3.44 -7.91
CA LYS A 53 -4.98 -3.69 -6.55
C LYS A 53 -3.98 -3.25 -5.48
N CYS A 54 -2.72 -3.62 -5.64
CA CYS A 54 -1.67 -3.30 -4.68
C CYS A 54 -1.26 -1.84 -4.69
N LEU A 55 -1.31 -1.17 -5.85
CA LEU A 55 -1.17 0.28 -5.90
C LEU A 55 -2.25 0.97 -5.08
N LYS A 56 -3.51 0.55 -5.21
CA LYS A 56 -4.61 1.12 -4.43
C LYS A 56 -4.38 0.94 -2.94
N ASP A 57 -4.08 -0.30 -2.53
CA ASP A 57 -3.92 -0.65 -1.11
C ASP A 57 -2.66 -0.02 -0.48
N CYS A 58 -1.63 0.29 -1.27
CA CYS A 58 -0.37 0.90 -0.79
C CYS A 58 -0.27 2.42 -0.96
N ILE A 59 -1.05 3.03 -1.86
CA ILE A 59 -1.06 4.50 -2.07
C ILE A 59 -2.18 5.16 -1.25
N ILE A 60 -3.36 4.55 -1.19
CA ILE A 60 -4.53 5.14 -0.54
C ILE A 60 -4.53 4.71 0.94
N PRO A 61 -4.29 5.63 1.89
CA PRO A 61 -4.26 5.26 3.30
C PRO A 61 -5.66 4.90 3.80
N SER A 62 -5.75 4.03 4.80
CA SER A 62 -7.03 3.69 5.47
C SER A 62 -7.67 4.90 6.17
N SER A 63 -6.88 5.93 6.50
CA SER A 63 -7.31 7.20 7.08
C SER A 63 -7.73 8.24 6.04
N LEU A 64 -8.12 7.82 4.83
CA LEU A 64 -8.52 8.74 3.76
C LEU A 64 -9.65 9.69 4.19
N THR A 65 -10.61 9.20 4.97
CA THR A 65 -11.76 9.98 5.47
C THR A 65 -11.39 11.09 6.44
N THR A 66 -10.24 10.97 7.12
CA THR A 66 -9.71 12.00 8.01
C THR A 66 -8.63 12.86 7.35
N SER A 67 -8.33 12.61 6.07
CA SER A 67 -7.34 13.37 5.30
C SER A 67 -7.95 14.66 4.75
N THR A 68 -7.13 15.70 4.61
CA THR A 68 -7.55 16.96 3.99
C THR A 68 -7.95 16.75 2.54
N ALA A 69 -8.78 17.65 1.98
CA ALA A 69 -9.16 17.58 0.56
C ALA A 69 -7.94 17.54 -0.36
N LYS A 70 -6.90 18.33 -0.05
CA LYS A 70 -5.64 18.36 -0.80
C LYS A 70 -4.92 17.01 -0.79
N GLU A 71 -4.82 16.36 0.38
CA GLU A 71 -4.21 15.04 0.49
C GLU A 71 -5.00 13.97 -0.26
N GLN A 72 -6.34 13.96 -0.12
CA GLN A 72 -7.19 13.02 -0.85
C GLN A 72 -7.00 13.17 -2.36
N THR A 73 -7.01 14.41 -2.87
CA THR A 73 -6.75 14.67 -4.28
C THR A 73 -5.36 14.22 -4.71
N HIS A 74 -4.33 14.42 -3.88
CA HIS A 74 -2.98 13.94 -4.17
C HIS A 74 -2.93 12.40 -4.24
N TYR A 75 -3.54 11.68 -3.29
CA TYR A 75 -3.60 10.22 -3.31
C TYR A 75 -4.31 9.68 -4.55
N PHE A 76 -5.47 10.24 -4.91
CA PHE A 76 -6.22 9.83 -6.10
C PHE A 76 -5.47 10.14 -7.39
N CYS A 77 -4.84 11.31 -7.50
CA CYS A 77 -3.99 11.66 -8.64
C CYS A 77 -2.83 10.66 -8.78
N ASN A 78 -2.13 10.38 -7.66
CA ASN A 78 -0.98 9.49 -7.66
C ASN A 78 -1.39 8.06 -8.05
N PHE A 79 -2.50 7.55 -7.49
CA PHE A 79 -3.06 6.25 -7.84
C PHE A 79 -3.50 6.15 -9.31
N GLY A 80 -4.17 7.18 -9.84
CA GLY A 80 -4.59 7.22 -11.25
C GLY A 80 -3.39 7.21 -12.20
N CYS A 81 -2.37 8.01 -11.92
CA CYS A 81 -1.13 8.02 -12.67
C CYS A 81 -0.42 6.66 -12.61
N ALA A 82 -0.28 6.10 -11.41
CA ALA A 82 0.46 4.87 -11.22
C ALA A 82 -0.24 3.64 -11.82
N SER A 83 -1.56 3.56 -11.72
CA SER A 83 -2.32 2.46 -12.31
C SER A 83 -2.20 2.43 -13.85
N SER A 84 -2.11 3.61 -14.48
CA SER A 84 -1.92 3.75 -15.92
C SER A 84 -0.49 3.47 -16.38
N LEU A 85 0.53 3.87 -15.62
CA LEU A 85 1.92 3.87 -16.09
C LEU A 85 2.81 2.80 -15.46
N CYS A 86 2.57 2.44 -14.19
CA CYS A 86 3.55 1.69 -13.40
C CYS A 86 3.29 0.17 -13.37
N THR A 87 2.09 -0.29 -13.69
CA THR A 87 1.70 -1.70 -13.54
C THR A 87 2.42 -2.65 -14.50
N ASN A 88 2.93 -2.14 -15.63
CA ASN A 88 3.69 -2.91 -16.61
C ASN A 88 5.09 -3.33 -16.13
N PHE A 89 5.59 -2.75 -15.04
CA PHE A 89 6.87 -3.16 -14.45
C PHE A 89 6.77 -4.47 -13.68
N SER A 90 5.57 -4.91 -13.33
CA SER A 90 5.35 -6.15 -12.59
C SER A 90 5.03 -7.30 -13.52
N THR A 91 5.63 -8.45 -13.26
CA THR A 91 5.43 -9.71 -13.98
C THR A 91 4.92 -10.80 -13.04
N LYS A 92 4.67 -12.01 -13.53
CA LYS A 92 4.27 -13.13 -12.66
C LYS A 92 5.40 -13.57 -11.72
N GLN A 93 6.65 -13.38 -12.13
CA GLN A 93 7.84 -13.85 -11.42
C GLN A 93 8.47 -12.76 -10.56
N ASP A 94 8.35 -11.51 -10.98
CA ASP A 94 8.98 -10.36 -10.33
C ASP A 94 7.96 -9.24 -10.11
N PRO A 95 7.69 -8.83 -8.86
CA PRO A 95 6.85 -7.66 -8.59
C PRO A 95 7.46 -6.35 -9.12
N GLY A 96 8.78 -6.27 -9.35
CA GLY A 96 9.41 -5.06 -9.88
C GLY A 96 9.30 -3.87 -8.92
N GLU A 97 9.34 -4.12 -7.61
CA GLU A 97 8.99 -3.16 -6.55
C GLU A 97 9.78 -1.85 -6.61
N GLU A 98 11.06 -1.90 -7.01
CA GLU A 98 11.91 -0.72 -7.11
C GLU A 98 11.48 0.18 -8.28
N ASN A 99 11.18 -0.43 -9.44
CA ASN A 99 10.73 0.31 -10.63
C ASN A 99 9.33 0.89 -10.42
N VAL A 100 8.43 0.13 -9.79
CA VAL A 100 7.11 0.62 -9.42
C VAL A 100 7.23 1.77 -8.42
N ALA A 101 8.10 1.67 -7.42
CA ALA A 101 8.33 2.74 -6.45
C ALA A 101 8.83 4.03 -7.12
N LYS A 102 9.86 3.95 -7.97
CA LYS A 102 10.38 5.11 -8.72
C LYS A 102 9.31 5.73 -9.63
N CYS A 103 8.46 4.90 -10.24
CA CYS A 103 7.36 5.36 -11.07
C CYS A 103 6.28 6.08 -10.24
N VAL A 104 5.93 5.56 -9.06
CA VAL A 104 5.01 6.20 -8.10
C VAL A 104 5.57 7.51 -7.58
N ASP A 105 6.86 7.60 -7.27
CA ASP A 105 7.50 8.86 -6.85
C ASP A 105 7.45 9.92 -7.97
N SER A 106 7.64 9.48 -9.22
CA SER A 106 7.49 10.34 -10.39
C SER A 106 6.05 10.83 -10.56
N CYS A 107 5.05 9.96 -10.36
CA CYS A 107 3.64 10.31 -10.35
C CYS A 107 3.29 11.29 -9.22
N SER A 108 3.76 11.02 -8.00
CA SER A 108 3.59 11.88 -6.83
C SER A 108 4.13 13.28 -7.09
N THR A 109 5.34 13.38 -7.65
CA THR A 109 5.96 14.67 -8.03
C THR A 109 5.13 15.42 -9.07
N ARG A 110 4.60 14.72 -10.08
CA ARG A 110 3.70 15.33 -11.08
C ARG A 110 2.42 15.84 -10.42
N CYS A 111 1.82 15.04 -9.55
CA CYS A 111 0.60 15.43 -8.83
C CYS A 111 0.84 16.66 -7.95
N SER A 112 1.93 16.70 -7.19
CA SER A 112 2.27 17.87 -6.36
C SER A 112 2.46 19.16 -7.17
N LYS A 113 2.98 19.08 -8.41
CA LYS A 113 3.18 20.24 -9.29
C LYS A 113 1.89 20.77 -9.92
N ASN A 114 0.89 19.91 -10.14
CA ASN A 114 -0.41 20.32 -10.71
C ASN A 114 -1.38 20.90 -9.65
N PHE A 115 -1.01 20.89 -8.36
CA PHE A 115 -1.79 21.43 -7.24
C PHE A 115 -1.05 22.57 -6.49
N SER A 116 -0.28 23.39 -7.21
CA SER A 116 0.15 24.70 -6.68
C SER A 116 -1.04 25.67 -6.75
N PRO A 117 -1.46 26.28 -5.62
CA PRO A 117 -2.43 27.38 -5.66
C PRO A 117 -1.89 28.58 -6.47
#